data_AF-A0A2S9F5B3-F1
#
_entry.id   AF-A0A2S9F5B3-F1
#
_cell.length_a   1.000
_cell.length_b   1.000
_cell.length_c   1.000
_cell.angle_alpha   90.00
_cell.angle_beta   90.00
_cell.angle_gamma   90.00
#
_symmetry.space_group_name_H-M   'P 1'
#
loop_
_entity.id
_entity.type
_entity.pdbx_description
1 polymer ?
#
loop_
_entity_poly.entity_id
_entity_poly.type
_entity_poly.pdbx_seq_one_letter_code
_entity_poly.pdbx_strand_id
1 'polypeptide(L)'
;MADPGTFAGEFDYVVAGGGTAGCVLAARLSEDPAVSVCLIEAGPSDVGDDAILVLSEWMHLLDSGYDWDYPVEPQERGNSFMRHARAKVLGGCSSHNSCIAFHPPAEALDEWVEMGATGWGSADILPLVKRLTETVLLRDVPPDDPCGAAVLEAAALAGLPTVAFNRGETVRNGAGWFQINGGEDGIRNSTSKAFLHPILGTRKNLEVRTDSWISEILFDDALRATGVRYQRPDLTGYATVSARREVIVTAGAIDTPKLLMLSGIGPTAHLREIGVDVRVDSPGVGANLDDHVEGLVFWEASRPMVTTSTQWWEIGLFTTIDQGVTQPDLMMHYGSVPFDMNTLRHGYPTTDNGFCLTPNVTQGHSRGTVRLRTRDFRDRARVDPRYFTDPDGYDDR
;
A
#
# COMPACT_ATOMS: atom_id res chain seq x y z
N MET A 1 -37.96 -1.61 -25.55
CA MET A 1 -37.67 -0.44 -24.71
C MET A 1 -36.93 -0.96 -23.49
N ALA A 2 -35.64 -0.67 -23.39
CA ALA A 2 -34.84 -1.01 -22.21
C ALA A 2 -35.23 -0.04 -21.08
N ASP A 3 -35.37 -0.57 -19.86
CA ASP A 3 -35.74 0.16 -18.66
C ASP A 3 -34.69 1.25 -18.32
N PRO A 4 -35.07 2.53 -18.23
CA PRO A 4 -34.14 3.63 -17.98
C PRO A 4 -33.97 3.96 -16.48
N GLY A 5 -33.70 2.99 -15.60
CA GLY A 5 -33.77 3.25 -14.15
C GLY A 5 -33.06 2.31 -13.18
N THR A 6 -31.74 2.17 -13.28
CA THR A 6 -30.82 1.85 -12.15
C THR A 6 -29.42 2.10 -12.73
N PHE A 7 -28.77 3.24 -12.57
CA PHE A 7 -28.26 3.78 -11.30
C PHE A 7 -28.34 5.31 -11.25
N ALA A 8 -28.97 5.82 -10.19
CA ALA A 8 -28.65 7.12 -9.62
C ALA A 8 -28.82 7.01 -8.10
N GLY A 9 -27.84 6.39 -7.44
CA GLY A 9 -27.66 6.49 -5.99
C GLY A 9 -27.82 5.20 -5.17
N GLU A 10 -28.13 4.03 -5.73
CA GLU A 10 -28.25 2.79 -4.94
C GLU A 10 -27.68 1.55 -5.67
N PHE A 11 -26.82 0.78 -4.97
CA PHE A 11 -26.13 -0.42 -5.46
C PHE A 11 -26.27 -1.57 -4.45
N ASP A 12 -25.91 -2.81 -4.80
CA ASP A 12 -25.82 -3.88 -3.82
C ASP A 12 -24.59 -3.71 -2.92
N TYR A 13 -23.46 -3.38 -3.54
CA TYR A 13 -22.20 -3.14 -2.83
C TYR A 13 -21.64 -1.76 -3.19
N VAL A 14 -21.16 -1.06 -2.17
CA VAL A 14 -20.37 0.17 -2.34
C VAL A 14 -18.97 -0.10 -1.81
N VAL A 15 -17.96 0.03 -2.67
CA VAL A 15 -16.54 -0.10 -2.31
C VAL A 15 -15.95 1.30 -2.16
N ALA A 16 -15.44 1.60 -0.97
CA ALA A 16 -14.94 2.91 -0.57
C ALA A 16 -13.41 2.95 -0.61
N GLY A 17 -12.86 3.37 -1.75
CA GLY A 17 -11.42 3.45 -2.03
C GLY A 17 -11.01 2.49 -3.14
N GLY A 18 -10.57 3.02 -4.28
CA GLY A 18 -10.09 2.29 -5.46
C GLY A 18 -8.63 1.91 -5.39
N GLY A 19 -8.13 1.49 -4.23
CA GLY A 19 -6.75 1.02 -4.06
C GLY A 19 -6.53 -0.45 -4.44
N THR A 20 -5.41 -1.02 -4.01
CA THR A 20 -5.02 -2.43 -4.25
C THR A 20 -6.18 -3.39 -3.98
N ALA A 21 -6.75 -3.39 -2.77
CA ALA A 21 -7.85 -4.29 -2.41
C ALA A 21 -9.18 -3.89 -3.07
N GLY A 22 -9.48 -2.59 -3.16
CA GLY A 22 -10.76 -2.09 -3.67
C GLY A 22 -11.01 -2.43 -5.14
N CYS A 23 -9.99 -2.28 -5.99
CA CYS A 23 -10.07 -2.68 -7.40
C CYS A 23 -10.39 -4.17 -7.57
N VAL A 24 -9.72 -5.03 -6.79
CA VAL A 24 -9.94 -6.49 -6.83
C VAL A 24 -11.36 -6.82 -6.36
N LEU A 25 -11.81 -6.27 -5.23
CA LEU A 25 -13.14 -6.51 -4.70
C LEU A 25 -14.24 -6.06 -5.65
N ALA A 26 -14.12 -4.86 -6.23
CA ALA A 26 -15.10 -4.35 -7.19
C ALA A 26 -15.17 -5.23 -8.46
N ALA A 27 -14.01 -5.67 -8.96
CA ALA A 27 -13.95 -6.58 -10.10
C ALA A 27 -14.54 -7.96 -9.77
N ARG A 28 -14.22 -8.56 -8.62
CA ARG A 28 -14.74 -9.89 -8.27
C ARG A 28 -16.23 -9.87 -7.95
N LEU A 29 -16.72 -8.87 -7.20
CA LEU A 29 -18.16 -8.75 -6.91
C LEU A 29 -18.98 -8.57 -8.19
N SER A 30 -18.48 -7.78 -9.15
CA SER A 30 -19.20 -7.55 -10.42
C SER A 30 -19.11 -8.72 -11.42
N GLU A 31 -18.45 -9.84 -11.09
CA GLU A 31 -18.49 -11.06 -11.91
C GLU A 31 -19.90 -11.68 -11.92
N ASP A 32 -20.68 -11.52 -10.85
CA ASP A 32 -22.10 -11.90 -10.84
C ASP A 32 -22.93 -10.78 -11.50
N PRO A 33 -23.55 -11.01 -12.67
CA PRO A 33 -24.35 -10.00 -13.35
C PRO A 33 -25.64 -9.63 -12.60
N ALA A 34 -26.03 -10.40 -11.58
CA ALA A 34 -27.20 -10.12 -10.75
C ALA A 34 -26.94 -9.14 -9.60
N VAL A 35 -25.68 -8.78 -9.34
CA VAL A 35 -25.32 -7.78 -8.32
C VAL A 35 -24.77 -6.53 -8.96
N SER A 36 -25.02 -5.40 -8.32
CA SER A 36 -24.54 -4.08 -8.73
C SER A 36 -23.50 -3.53 -7.76
N VAL A 37 -22.44 -2.95 -8.32
CA VAL A 37 -21.26 -2.51 -7.56
C VAL A 37 -20.93 -1.07 -7.92
N CYS A 38 -20.74 -0.23 -6.91
CA CYS A 38 -20.17 1.10 -7.08
C CYS A 38 -18.81 1.18 -6.37
N LEU A 39 -17.74 1.44 -7.11
CA LEU A 39 -16.44 1.78 -6.56
C LEU A 39 -16.29 3.30 -6.57
N ILE A 40 -15.94 3.89 -5.43
CA ILE A 40 -15.65 5.32 -5.31
C ILE A 40 -14.17 5.51 -4.98
N GLU A 41 -13.49 6.33 -5.79
CA GLU A 41 -12.08 6.71 -5.66
C GLU A 41 -11.95 8.23 -5.64
N ALA A 42 -11.09 8.73 -4.74
CA ALA A 42 -10.88 10.15 -4.54
C ALA A 42 -9.94 10.77 -5.57
N GLY A 43 -8.99 9.99 -6.10
CA GLY A 43 -8.11 10.39 -7.19
C GLY A 43 -8.71 10.19 -8.59
N PRO A 44 -7.98 10.62 -9.62
CA PRO A 44 -8.40 10.45 -11.01
C PRO A 44 -8.30 8.98 -11.46
N SER A 45 -8.76 8.73 -12.69
CA SER A 45 -8.47 7.49 -13.42
C SER A 45 -7.00 7.45 -13.84
N ASP A 46 -6.38 6.27 -13.85
CA ASP A 46 -5.03 6.02 -14.36
C ASP A 46 -5.01 5.58 -15.85
N VAL A 47 -6.18 5.43 -16.48
CA VAL A 47 -6.29 4.97 -17.88
C VAL A 47 -5.62 5.97 -18.83
N GLY A 48 -4.55 5.53 -19.49
CA GLY A 48 -3.85 6.31 -20.51
C GLY A 48 -2.91 7.38 -19.95
N ASP A 49 -2.58 7.34 -18.66
CA ASP A 49 -1.64 8.27 -18.04
C ASP A 49 -0.26 7.61 -17.86
N ASP A 50 0.66 7.91 -18.78
CA ASP A 50 2.01 7.33 -18.77
C ASP A 50 2.85 7.76 -17.56
N ALA A 51 2.55 8.90 -16.92
CA ALA A 51 3.24 9.30 -15.69
C ALA A 51 3.01 8.29 -14.55
N ILE A 52 1.90 7.56 -14.61
CA ILE A 52 1.49 6.56 -13.62
C ILE A 52 1.80 5.14 -14.12
N LEU A 53 1.49 4.89 -15.40
CA LEU A 53 1.55 3.56 -15.99
C LEU A 53 2.98 3.10 -16.28
N VAL A 54 3.89 3.99 -16.66
CA VAL A 54 5.29 3.63 -16.91
C VAL A 54 5.99 3.40 -15.57
N LEU A 55 6.43 2.16 -15.34
CA LEU A 55 6.93 1.73 -14.03
C LEU A 55 8.24 2.46 -13.63
N SER A 56 9.15 2.69 -14.57
CA SER A 56 10.42 3.36 -14.29
C SER A 56 10.26 4.81 -13.79
N GLU A 57 9.11 5.44 -14.01
CA GLU A 57 8.82 6.82 -13.62
C GLU A 57 8.28 6.95 -12.19
N TRP A 58 8.11 5.84 -11.46
CA TRP A 58 7.38 5.82 -10.19
C TRP A 58 7.90 6.81 -9.14
N MET A 59 9.21 7.10 -9.11
CA MET A 59 9.81 8.03 -8.16
C MET A 59 9.30 9.47 -8.37
N HIS A 60 8.89 9.84 -9.58
CA HIS A 60 8.30 11.15 -9.89
C HIS A 60 6.90 11.34 -9.30
N LEU A 61 6.27 10.27 -8.82
CA LEU A 61 4.93 10.32 -8.22
C LEU A 61 4.95 10.74 -6.76
N LEU A 62 6.10 10.66 -6.09
CA LEU A 62 6.29 11.12 -4.71
C LEU A 62 6.18 12.65 -4.65
N ASP A 63 5.40 13.18 -3.69
CA ASP A 63 5.15 14.63 -3.54
C ASP A 63 4.50 15.29 -4.79
N SER A 64 3.90 14.48 -5.66
CA SER A 64 3.18 14.94 -6.86
C SER A 64 1.69 15.20 -6.57
N GLY A 65 0.94 15.64 -7.60
CA GLY A 65 -0.53 15.72 -7.52
C GLY A 65 -1.23 14.37 -7.31
N TYR A 66 -0.52 13.25 -7.51
CA TYR A 66 -1.01 11.89 -7.28
C TYR A 66 -0.65 11.37 -5.87
N ASP A 67 -0.10 12.20 -4.98
CA ASP A 67 0.26 11.83 -3.62
C ASP A 67 -0.63 12.58 -2.61
N TRP A 68 -1.24 11.84 -1.67
CA TRP A 68 -1.89 12.42 -0.50
C TRP A 68 -0.89 13.09 0.43
N ASP A 69 0.33 12.55 0.46
CA ASP A 69 1.50 13.14 1.08
C ASP A 69 1.32 13.37 2.59
N TYR A 70 1.36 12.30 3.39
CA TYR A 70 1.15 12.39 4.84
C TYR A 70 2.45 12.65 5.60
N PRO A 71 2.70 13.87 6.14
CA PRO A 71 3.79 14.05 7.10
C PRO A 71 3.48 13.29 8.39
N VAL A 72 4.51 12.73 9.02
CA VAL A 72 4.36 12.17 10.37
C VAL A 72 4.32 13.27 11.43
N GLU A 73 3.71 12.97 12.57
CA GLU A 73 3.83 13.79 13.77
C GLU A 73 5.29 13.78 14.27
N PRO A 74 5.72 14.78 15.08
CA PRO A 74 7.05 14.78 15.67
C PRO A 74 7.37 13.46 16.36
N GLN A 75 8.45 12.82 15.93
CA GLN A 75 8.83 11.50 16.41
C GLN A 75 9.63 11.63 17.71
N GLU A 76 9.26 10.87 18.74
CA GLU A 76 10.00 10.77 20.01
C GLU A 76 11.43 10.26 19.74
N ARG A 77 11.52 9.22 18.91
CA ARG A 77 12.74 8.67 18.35
C ARG A 77 12.54 8.53 16.84
N GLY A 78 13.52 8.94 16.04
CA GLY A 78 13.45 8.85 14.58
C GLY A 78 13.31 10.19 13.85
N ASN A 79 12.88 10.14 12.59
CA ASN A 79 12.93 11.26 11.66
C ASN A 79 11.57 11.98 11.54
N SER A 80 11.47 13.16 12.17
CA SER A 80 10.26 13.99 12.12
C SER A 80 9.98 14.66 10.76
N PHE A 81 10.89 14.54 9.77
CA PHE A 81 10.68 15.03 8.41
C PHE A 81 10.19 13.94 7.45
N MET A 82 10.03 12.70 7.93
CA MET A 82 9.57 11.60 7.10
C MET A 82 8.11 11.82 6.66
N ARG A 83 7.78 11.26 5.49
CA ARG A 83 6.46 11.40 4.87
C ARG A 83 6.00 10.02 4.41
N HIS A 84 4.78 9.63 4.76
CA HIS A 84 4.12 8.50 4.15
C HIS A 84 3.45 8.93 2.86
N ALA A 85 4.17 8.79 1.75
CA ALA A 85 3.60 8.95 0.42
C ALA A 85 2.50 7.90 0.22
N ARG A 86 1.27 8.31 -0.11
CA ARG A 86 0.11 7.45 -0.37
C ARG A 86 -0.55 7.91 -1.66
N ALA A 87 -0.67 7.00 -2.62
CA ALA A 87 -1.27 7.33 -3.91
C ALA A 87 -2.74 7.79 -3.80
N LYS A 88 -3.04 8.87 -4.52
CA LYS A 88 -4.36 9.41 -4.79
C LYS A 88 -4.68 9.26 -6.28
N VAL A 89 -4.95 8.03 -6.70
CA VAL A 89 -5.35 7.65 -8.06
C VAL A 89 -6.00 6.26 -8.01
N LEU A 90 -6.83 5.93 -8.99
CA LEU A 90 -7.30 4.55 -9.19
C LEU A 90 -6.13 3.54 -9.26
N GLY A 91 -6.28 2.43 -8.53
CA GLY A 91 -5.25 1.45 -8.24
C GLY A 91 -4.48 1.73 -6.94
N GLY A 92 -4.62 2.94 -6.36
CA GLY A 92 -3.99 3.34 -5.11
C GLY A 92 -2.49 3.10 -5.14
N CYS A 93 -1.93 2.61 -4.02
CA CYS A 93 -0.47 2.46 -3.91
C CYS A 93 0.10 1.43 -4.89
N SER A 94 -0.69 0.55 -5.51
CA SER A 94 -0.20 -0.30 -6.61
C SER A 94 0.12 0.48 -7.89
N SER A 95 -0.38 1.72 -8.01
CA SER A 95 -0.15 2.64 -9.13
C SER A 95 1.00 3.62 -8.91
N HIS A 96 1.60 3.68 -7.71
CA HIS A 96 2.77 4.54 -7.46
C HIS A 96 4.00 3.83 -6.89
N ASN A 97 3.88 2.56 -6.52
CA ASN A 97 4.98 1.81 -5.91
C ASN A 97 6.00 1.33 -6.97
N SER A 98 7.07 0.71 -6.50
CA SER A 98 8.11 0.09 -7.33
C SER A 98 7.72 -1.28 -7.92
N CYS A 99 6.49 -1.76 -7.75
CA CYS A 99 6.04 -3.07 -8.23
C CYS A 99 6.84 -4.30 -7.72
N ILE A 100 7.65 -4.17 -6.67
CA ILE A 100 8.25 -5.35 -6.00
C ILE A 100 7.12 -6.28 -5.56
N ALA A 101 7.21 -7.55 -5.95
CA ALA A 101 6.15 -8.54 -5.76
C ALA A 101 6.65 -9.79 -5.02
N PHE A 102 6.10 -10.01 -3.83
CA PHE A 102 6.36 -11.18 -2.98
C PHE A 102 5.10 -11.99 -2.75
N HIS A 103 5.26 -13.31 -2.68
CA HIS A 103 4.31 -14.18 -1.99
C HIS A 103 4.54 -14.03 -0.47
N PRO A 104 3.47 -13.98 0.34
CA PRO A 104 3.63 -13.95 1.79
C PRO A 104 4.29 -15.26 2.29
N PRO A 105 5.18 -15.20 3.30
CA PRO A 105 5.63 -16.40 4.01
C PRO A 105 4.43 -17.18 4.58
N ALA A 106 4.46 -18.51 4.46
CA ALA A 106 3.38 -19.35 5.00
C ALA A 106 3.31 -19.22 6.52
N GLU A 107 4.49 -19.13 7.16
CA GLU A 107 4.65 -18.98 8.60
C GLU A 107 3.95 -17.72 9.12
N ALA A 108 4.10 -16.58 8.42
CA ALA A 108 3.45 -15.32 8.77
C ALA A 108 1.91 -15.40 8.70
N LEU A 109 1.38 -16.15 7.72
CA LEU A 109 -0.06 -16.35 7.59
C LEU A 109 -0.62 -17.24 8.70
N ASP A 110 0.12 -18.28 9.08
CA ASP A 110 -0.28 -19.16 10.17
C ASP A 110 -0.22 -18.44 11.53
N GLU A 111 0.76 -17.55 11.73
CA GLU A 111 0.82 -16.63 12.89
C GLU A 111 -0.45 -15.75 13.00
N TRP A 112 -1.08 -15.35 11.89
CA TRP A 112 -2.35 -14.61 11.95
C TRP A 112 -3.46 -15.44 12.58
N VAL A 113 -3.52 -16.74 12.29
CA VAL A 113 -4.50 -17.65 12.91
C VAL A 113 -4.20 -17.82 14.40
N GLU A 114 -2.93 -17.92 14.77
CA GLU A 114 -2.50 -17.97 16.18
C GLU A 114 -2.89 -16.70 16.95
N MET A 115 -2.85 -15.53 16.29
CA MET A 115 -3.37 -14.26 16.82
C MET A 115 -4.90 -14.16 16.84
N GLY A 116 -5.62 -15.17 16.36
CA GLY A 116 -7.08 -15.29 16.42
C GLY A 116 -7.82 -14.97 15.11
N ALA A 117 -7.11 -14.71 14.01
CA ALA A 117 -7.71 -14.49 12.69
C ALA A 117 -8.08 -15.83 12.02
N THR A 118 -9.08 -16.52 12.58
CA THR A 118 -9.58 -17.81 12.07
C THR A 118 -9.87 -17.74 10.56
N GLY A 119 -9.31 -18.66 9.77
CA GLY A 119 -9.52 -18.77 8.32
C GLY A 119 -8.60 -17.89 7.47
N TRP A 120 -7.54 -17.32 8.06
CA TRP A 120 -6.53 -16.51 7.37
C TRP A 120 -5.15 -17.19 7.31
N GLY A 121 -5.09 -18.52 7.50
CA GLY A 121 -3.85 -19.27 7.48
C GLY A 121 -3.29 -19.49 6.07
N SER A 122 -2.11 -20.08 6.00
CA SER A 122 -1.44 -20.41 4.73
C SER A 122 -2.32 -21.29 3.83
N ALA A 123 -3.05 -22.25 4.41
CA ALA A 123 -3.97 -23.13 3.70
C ALA A 123 -5.14 -22.39 3.03
N ASP A 124 -5.59 -21.27 3.60
CA ASP A 124 -6.71 -20.47 3.10
C ASP A 124 -6.25 -19.44 2.07
N ILE A 125 -5.09 -18.81 2.30
CA ILE A 125 -4.63 -17.65 1.54
C ILE A 125 -3.74 -18.02 0.33
N LEU A 126 -2.85 -19.00 0.43
CA LEU A 126 -1.95 -19.36 -0.68
C LEU A 126 -2.68 -19.79 -1.96
N PRO A 127 -3.84 -20.49 -1.91
CA PRO A 127 -4.65 -20.72 -3.11
C PRO A 127 -5.16 -19.42 -3.76
N LEU A 128 -5.44 -18.38 -2.98
CA LEU A 128 -5.84 -17.06 -3.49
C LEU A 128 -4.66 -16.33 -4.11
N VAL A 129 -3.44 -16.45 -3.56
CA VAL A 129 -2.21 -15.91 -4.16
C VAL A 129 -1.99 -16.54 -5.54
N LYS A 130 -2.13 -17.87 -5.66
CA LYS A 130 -2.05 -18.55 -6.95
C LYS A 130 -3.07 -18.00 -7.96
N ARG A 131 -4.34 -17.88 -7.56
CA ARG A 131 -5.40 -17.31 -8.41
C ARG A 131 -5.14 -15.85 -8.78
N LEU A 132 -4.55 -15.07 -7.87
CA LEU A 132 -4.15 -13.68 -8.12
C LEU A 132 -3.08 -13.61 -9.21
N THR A 133 -2.06 -14.48 -9.14
CA THR A 133 -0.94 -14.51 -10.10
C THR A 133 -1.33 -14.99 -11.51
N GLU A 134 -2.54 -15.55 -11.68
CA GLU A 134 -3.13 -15.80 -13.01
C GLU A 134 -3.63 -14.50 -13.68
N THR A 135 -3.90 -13.45 -12.90
CA THR A 135 -4.36 -12.13 -13.39
C THR A 135 -3.24 -11.08 -13.32
N VAL A 136 -2.53 -11.03 -12.19
CA VAL A 136 -1.39 -10.13 -11.97
C VAL A 136 -0.12 -10.89 -12.31
N LEU A 137 0.32 -10.77 -13.56
CA LEU A 137 1.53 -11.43 -14.03
C LEU A 137 2.77 -10.87 -13.31
N LEU A 138 3.59 -11.78 -12.79
CA LEU A 138 4.89 -11.50 -12.21
C LEU A 138 5.97 -11.88 -13.19
N ARG A 139 7.02 -11.07 -13.29
CA ARG A 139 8.23 -11.40 -14.04
C ARG A 139 9.47 -11.19 -13.18
N ASP A 140 10.48 -12.01 -13.40
CA ASP A 140 11.80 -11.77 -12.82
C ASP A 140 12.41 -10.52 -13.47
N VAL A 141 13.09 -9.69 -12.67
CA VAL A 141 13.90 -8.59 -13.18
C VAL A 141 15.13 -9.20 -13.91
N PRO A 142 15.41 -8.78 -15.16
CA PRO A 142 16.58 -9.28 -15.87
C PRO A 142 17.87 -8.78 -15.20
N PRO A 143 18.92 -9.61 -15.12
CA PRO A 143 20.17 -9.27 -14.41
C PRO A 143 21.08 -8.37 -15.26
N ASP A 144 20.55 -7.27 -15.79
CA ASP A 144 21.22 -6.41 -16.76
C ASP A 144 22.09 -5.33 -16.11
N ASP A 145 21.87 -4.99 -14.83
CA ASP A 145 22.70 -4.04 -14.09
C ASP A 145 24.00 -4.70 -13.56
N PRO A 146 25.19 -4.31 -14.07
CA PRO A 146 26.45 -4.89 -13.63
C PRO A 146 26.80 -4.57 -12.17
N CYS A 147 26.33 -3.43 -11.63
CA CYS A 147 26.56 -3.08 -10.23
C CYS A 147 25.72 -3.99 -9.33
N GLY A 148 24.43 -4.19 -9.65
CA GLY A 148 23.58 -5.15 -8.97
C GLY A 148 24.13 -6.58 -9.00
N ALA A 149 24.65 -7.04 -10.14
CA ALA A 149 25.32 -8.35 -10.24
C ALA A 149 26.53 -8.45 -9.28
N ALA A 150 27.36 -7.40 -9.21
CA ALA A 150 28.49 -7.35 -8.28
C ALA A 150 28.04 -7.29 -6.80
N VAL A 151 26.90 -6.65 -6.50
CA VAL A 151 26.31 -6.69 -5.15
C VAL A 151 25.90 -8.11 -4.77
N LEU A 152 25.31 -8.89 -5.68
CA LEU A 152 24.98 -10.30 -5.41
C LEU A 152 26.22 -11.17 -5.20
N GLU A 153 27.28 -10.95 -5.97
CA GLU A 153 28.58 -11.61 -5.75
C GLU A 153 29.15 -11.27 -4.36
N ALA A 154 29.09 -9.99 -3.96
CA ALA A 154 29.52 -9.55 -2.64
C ALA A 154 28.65 -10.14 -1.52
N ALA A 155 27.33 -10.22 -1.73
CA ALA A 155 26.41 -10.85 -0.79
C ALA A 155 26.74 -12.34 -0.59
N ALA A 156 27.06 -13.07 -1.67
CA ALA A 156 27.48 -14.47 -1.59
C ALA A 156 28.77 -14.64 -0.78
N LEU A 157 29.74 -13.73 -0.94
CA LEU A 157 30.98 -13.71 -0.12
C LEU A 157 30.69 -13.41 1.36
N ALA A 158 29.64 -12.64 1.65
CA ALA A 158 29.15 -12.37 2.99
C ALA A 158 28.26 -13.49 3.58
N GLY A 159 28.06 -14.59 2.85
CA GLY A 159 27.28 -15.74 3.31
C GLY A 159 25.80 -15.71 2.92
N LEU A 160 25.37 -14.77 2.06
CA LEU A 160 24.01 -14.69 1.53
C LEU A 160 23.99 -15.27 0.10
N PRO A 161 23.60 -16.55 -0.08
CA PRO A 161 23.60 -17.16 -1.41
C PRO A 161 22.62 -16.47 -2.35
N THR A 162 22.89 -16.54 -3.66
CA THR A 162 21.93 -16.07 -4.67
C THR A 162 20.70 -16.97 -4.70
N VAL A 163 19.51 -16.37 -4.64
CA VAL A 163 18.22 -17.07 -4.63
C VAL A 163 17.26 -16.50 -5.68
N ALA A 164 16.20 -17.25 -5.96
CA ALA A 164 15.05 -16.76 -6.70
C ALA A 164 13.83 -16.68 -5.76
N PHE A 165 13.17 -15.53 -5.74
CA PHE A 165 12.01 -15.30 -4.88
C PHE A 165 10.74 -15.97 -5.41
N ASN A 166 9.73 -16.15 -4.56
CA ASN A 166 8.42 -16.74 -4.91
C ASN A 166 8.50 -18.18 -5.47
N ARG A 167 9.50 -18.95 -5.05
CA ARG A 167 9.70 -20.35 -5.47
C ARG A 167 9.16 -21.39 -4.47
N GLY A 168 8.23 -20.97 -3.61
CA GLY A 168 7.47 -21.84 -2.70
C GLY A 168 8.08 -22.01 -1.30
N GLU A 169 9.30 -21.55 -1.09
CA GLU A 169 9.95 -21.54 0.23
C GLU A 169 10.30 -20.11 0.66
N THR A 170 10.15 -19.85 1.96
CA THR A 170 10.53 -18.57 2.58
C THR A 170 12.05 -18.41 2.54
N VAL A 171 12.53 -17.33 1.90
CA VAL A 171 13.96 -17.00 1.89
C VAL A 171 14.32 -16.34 3.22
N ARG A 172 15.00 -17.08 4.10
CA ARG A 172 15.52 -16.54 5.37
C ARG A 172 16.89 -15.89 5.22
N ASN A 173 17.76 -16.48 4.40
CA ASN A 173 19.11 -15.99 4.16
C ASN A 173 19.41 -16.12 2.67
N GLY A 174 19.53 -15.00 1.97
CA GLY A 174 19.81 -15.00 0.54
C GLY A 174 19.55 -13.65 -0.10
N ALA A 175 20.11 -13.46 -1.29
CA ALA A 175 19.96 -12.25 -2.08
C ALA A 175 19.54 -12.60 -3.51
N GLY A 176 18.71 -11.78 -4.14
CA GLY A 176 18.26 -12.06 -5.50
C GLY A 176 17.66 -10.85 -6.18
N TRP A 177 17.57 -10.94 -7.50
CA TRP A 177 16.75 -10.03 -8.30
C TRP A 177 15.28 -10.24 -7.95
N PHE A 178 14.51 -9.16 -7.81
CA PHE A 178 13.10 -9.27 -7.49
C PHE A 178 12.27 -9.89 -8.60
N GLN A 179 11.11 -10.41 -8.22
CA GLN A 179 9.97 -10.41 -9.13
C GLN A 179 9.23 -9.10 -9.03
N ILE A 180 8.73 -8.61 -10.16
CA ILE A 180 7.88 -7.43 -10.23
C ILE A 180 6.56 -7.70 -10.95
N ASN A 181 5.49 -7.04 -10.52
CA ASN A 181 4.24 -7.00 -11.25
C ASN A 181 4.25 -5.89 -12.32
N GLY A 182 5.03 -6.07 -13.39
CA GLY A 182 5.12 -5.16 -14.52
C GLY A 182 5.39 -5.90 -15.83
N GLY A 183 4.88 -5.40 -16.95
CA GLY A 183 5.06 -6.02 -18.26
C GLY A 183 6.48 -5.85 -18.82
N GLU A 184 6.78 -6.61 -19.88
CA GLU A 184 8.00 -6.40 -20.68
C GLU A 184 7.96 -5.07 -21.46
N ASP A 185 6.77 -4.51 -21.64
CA ASP A 185 6.51 -3.18 -22.22
C ASP A 185 6.88 -2.02 -21.27
N GLY A 186 7.37 -2.32 -20.06
CA GLY A 186 7.71 -1.32 -19.04
C GLY A 186 6.51 -0.76 -18.28
N ILE A 187 5.30 -1.27 -18.54
CA ILE A 187 4.09 -0.77 -17.91
C ILE A 187 3.79 -1.58 -16.64
N ARG A 188 3.57 -0.90 -15.51
CA ARG A 188 3.17 -1.54 -14.25
C ARG A 188 1.88 -2.35 -14.43
N ASN A 189 1.73 -3.43 -13.67
CA ASN A 189 0.50 -4.20 -13.60
C ASN A 189 -0.22 -3.92 -12.27
N SER A 190 -0.59 -2.65 -12.08
CA SER A 190 -1.38 -2.17 -10.93
C SER A 190 -2.74 -2.89 -10.87
N THR A 191 -3.41 -2.84 -9.72
CA THR A 191 -4.72 -3.52 -9.58
C THR A 191 -5.81 -2.87 -10.43
N SER A 192 -5.76 -1.56 -10.66
CA SER A 192 -6.62 -0.87 -11.64
C SER A 192 -6.41 -1.42 -13.04
N LYS A 193 -5.16 -1.52 -13.50
CA LYS A 193 -4.83 -2.08 -14.83
C LYS A 193 -5.24 -3.53 -14.96
N ALA A 194 -4.90 -4.36 -13.98
CA ALA A 194 -5.15 -5.79 -14.03
C ALA A 194 -6.64 -6.16 -13.91
N PHE A 195 -7.39 -5.47 -13.04
CA PHE A 195 -8.75 -5.87 -12.67
C PHE A 195 -9.86 -4.96 -13.20
N LEU A 196 -9.60 -3.66 -13.39
CA LEU A 196 -10.64 -2.70 -13.80
C LEU A 196 -10.55 -2.35 -15.29
N HIS A 197 -9.38 -1.99 -15.82
CA HIS A 197 -9.26 -1.54 -17.22
C HIS A 197 -9.93 -2.49 -18.23
N PRO A 198 -9.82 -3.83 -18.14
CA PRO A 198 -10.48 -4.74 -19.09
C PRO A 198 -12.02 -4.73 -19.01
N ILE A 199 -12.59 -4.25 -17.90
CA ILE A 199 -14.03 -4.35 -17.60
C ILE A 199 -14.74 -3.00 -17.49
N LEU A 200 -13.98 -1.89 -17.48
CA LEU A 200 -14.53 -0.53 -17.48
C LEU A 200 -15.40 -0.29 -18.73
N GLY A 201 -16.63 0.17 -18.52
CA GLY A 201 -17.61 0.45 -19.60
C GLY A 201 -18.24 -0.79 -20.25
N THR A 202 -17.64 -1.98 -20.09
CA THR A 202 -18.16 -3.25 -20.64
C THR A 202 -19.11 -3.93 -19.66
N ARG A 203 -18.77 -4.00 -18.36
CA ARG A 203 -19.68 -4.52 -17.32
C ARG A 203 -20.71 -3.47 -16.93
N LYS A 204 -21.99 -3.73 -17.25
CA LYS A 204 -23.09 -2.79 -16.98
C LYS A 204 -23.51 -2.71 -15.51
N ASN A 205 -23.08 -3.66 -14.69
CA ASN A 205 -23.35 -3.74 -13.26
C ASN A 205 -22.22 -3.20 -12.37
N LEU A 206 -21.18 -2.59 -12.97
CA LEU A 206 -20.09 -1.93 -12.26
C LEU A 206 -20.03 -0.45 -12.65
N GLU A 207 -20.07 0.42 -11.64
CA GLU A 207 -19.82 1.85 -11.80
C GLU A 207 -18.58 2.25 -11.00
N VAL A 208 -17.61 2.90 -11.67
CA VAL A 208 -16.41 3.45 -11.02
C VAL A 208 -16.50 4.97 -11.07
N ARG A 209 -16.52 5.60 -9.88
CA ARG A 209 -16.55 7.05 -9.72
C ARG A 209 -15.19 7.53 -9.23
N THR A 210 -14.45 8.22 -10.09
CA THR A 210 -13.20 8.88 -9.73
C THR A 210 -13.46 10.31 -9.24
N ASP A 211 -12.40 10.98 -8.79
CA ASP A 211 -12.44 12.38 -8.36
C ASP A 211 -13.50 12.65 -7.27
N SER A 212 -13.80 11.61 -6.48
CA SER A 212 -14.95 11.57 -5.57
C SER A 212 -14.48 11.18 -4.17
N TRP A 213 -14.31 12.16 -3.29
CA TRP A 213 -13.73 11.92 -1.96
C TRP A 213 -14.79 11.61 -0.91
N ILE A 214 -14.77 10.39 -0.38
CA ILE A 214 -15.68 9.94 0.67
C ILE A 214 -15.38 10.68 1.99
N SER A 215 -16.44 11.21 2.60
CA SER A 215 -16.39 12.01 3.83
C SER A 215 -16.99 11.31 5.05
N GLU A 216 -17.93 10.38 4.85
CA GLU A 216 -18.65 9.70 5.94
C GLU A 216 -19.30 8.40 5.42
N ILE A 217 -19.32 7.36 6.25
CA ILE A 217 -20.15 6.16 6.10
C ILE A 217 -21.51 6.44 6.74
N LEU A 218 -22.58 6.16 6.01
CA LEU A 218 -23.95 6.41 6.45
C LEU A 218 -24.51 5.18 7.16
N PHE A 219 -25.29 5.39 8.21
CA PHE A 219 -25.90 4.34 9.02
C PHE A 219 -27.40 4.60 9.20
N ASP A 220 -28.18 3.52 9.32
CA ASP A 220 -29.55 3.60 9.83
C ASP A 220 -29.62 3.54 11.37
N ASP A 221 -30.82 3.62 11.92
CA ASP A 221 -31.07 3.58 13.37
C ASP A 221 -30.66 2.25 14.02
N ALA A 222 -30.52 1.17 13.24
CA ALA A 222 -30.06 -0.13 13.71
C ALA A 222 -28.53 -0.28 13.61
N LEU A 223 -27.80 0.80 13.31
CA LEU A 223 -26.36 0.83 13.08
C LEU A 223 -25.90 -0.06 11.92
N ARG A 224 -26.76 -0.28 10.93
CA ARG A 224 -26.36 -0.91 9.68
C ARG A 224 -25.78 0.15 8.74
N ALA A 225 -24.62 -0.11 8.15
CA ALA A 225 -24.06 0.74 7.11
C ALA A 225 -24.95 0.70 5.86
N THR A 226 -25.46 1.85 5.45
CA THR A 226 -26.44 2.00 4.34
C THR A 226 -25.87 2.68 3.11
N GLY A 227 -24.64 3.19 3.17
CA GLY A 227 -24.04 3.92 2.07
C GLY A 227 -22.86 4.79 2.49
N VAL A 228 -22.46 5.70 1.60
CA VAL A 228 -21.43 6.71 1.89
C VAL A 228 -21.83 8.08 1.34
N ARG A 229 -21.37 9.14 2.02
CA ARG A 229 -21.42 10.53 1.52
C ARG A 229 -20.05 10.91 0.97
N TYR A 230 -20.00 11.43 -0.24
CA TYR A 230 -18.76 11.85 -0.91
C TYR A 230 -18.86 13.27 -1.47
N GLN A 231 -17.73 13.97 -1.54
CA GLN A 231 -17.59 15.23 -2.25
C GLN A 231 -17.66 14.98 -3.76
N ARG A 232 -18.47 15.77 -4.48
CA ARG A 232 -18.63 15.64 -5.93
C ARG A 232 -17.35 16.06 -6.68
N PRO A 233 -17.08 15.50 -7.86
CA PRO A 233 -15.92 15.88 -8.69
C PRO A 233 -15.84 17.36 -9.05
N ASP A 234 -16.98 18.04 -9.17
CA ASP A 234 -17.04 19.48 -9.47
C ASP A 234 -16.78 20.38 -8.25
N LEU A 235 -16.56 19.79 -7.07
CA LEU A 235 -16.35 20.45 -5.78
C LEU A 235 -17.53 21.32 -5.31
N THR A 236 -18.70 21.24 -5.95
CA THR A 236 -19.85 22.11 -5.64
C THR A 236 -20.66 21.66 -4.43
N GLY A 237 -20.36 20.48 -3.88
CA GLY A 237 -21.01 19.97 -2.68
C GLY A 237 -20.84 18.46 -2.52
N TYR A 238 -21.83 17.84 -1.88
CA TYR A 238 -21.81 16.42 -1.54
C TYR A 238 -22.92 15.66 -2.26
N ALA A 239 -22.67 14.39 -2.51
CA ALA A 239 -23.66 13.42 -2.94
C ALA A 239 -23.59 12.18 -2.04
N THR A 240 -24.60 11.33 -2.13
CA THR A 240 -24.67 10.06 -1.41
C THR A 240 -24.83 8.91 -2.39
N VAL A 241 -24.29 7.76 -2.02
CA VAL A 241 -24.61 6.47 -2.65
C VAL A 241 -24.99 5.47 -1.56
N SER A 242 -26.05 4.73 -1.81
CA SER A 242 -26.62 3.74 -0.90
C SER A 242 -26.20 2.32 -1.30
N ALA A 243 -26.06 1.45 -0.30
CA ALA A 243 -25.75 0.04 -0.45
C ALA A 243 -26.91 -0.81 0.11
N ARG A 244 -27.48 -1.68 -0.71
CA ARG A 244 -28.53 -2.64 -0.32
C ARG A 244 -28.00 -3.81 0.48
N ARG A 245 -26.71 -4.13 0.36
CA ARG A 245 -26.06 -5.23 1.10
C ARG A 245 -24.99 -4.67 2.02
N GLU A 246 -23.85 -4.25 1.47
CA GLU A 246 -22.67 -3.89 2.27
C GLU A 246 -21.93 -2.65 1.72
N VAL A 247 -21.34 -1.91 2.66
CA VAL A 247 -20.30 -0.91 2.38
C VAL A 247 -18.96 -1.53 2.76
N ILE A 248 -18.02 -1.60 1.81
CA ILE A 248 -16.71 -2.22 1.99
C ILE A 248 -15.65 -1.13 1.95
N VAL A 249 -14.93 -0.92 3.05
CA VAL A 249 -13.95 0.18 3.18
C VAL A 249 -12.55 -0.29 2.84
N THR A 250 -11.95 0.30 1.80
CA THR A 250 -10.65 -0.05 1.23
C THR A 250 -9.78 1.17 0.99
N ALA A 251 -9.86 2.17 1.87
CA ALA A 251 -9.13 3.44 1.78
C ALA A 251 -7.65 3.36 2.23
N GLY A 252 -7.16 2.19 2.64
CA GLY A 252 -5.78 1.98 3.08
C GLY A 252 -5.56 2.26 4.56
N ALA A 253 -4.35 1.94 5.06
CA ALA A 253 -4.05 1.92 6.50
C ALA A 253 -4.14 3.28 7.21
N ILE A 254 -4.05 4.40 6.47
CA ILE A 254 -4.20 5.76 7.03
C ILE A 254 -5.65 6.25 6.90
N ASP A 255 -6.24 6.19 5.70
CA ASP A 255 -7.56 6.78 5.47
C ASP A 255 -8.73 5.89 5.92
N THR A 256 -8.56 4.56 6.02
CA THR A 256 -9.61 3.68 6.60
C THR A 256 -9.90 4.03 8.07
N PRO A 257 -8.93 4.03 9.02
CA PRO A 257 -9.24 4.40 10.39
C PRO A 257 -9.72 5.85 10.52
N LYS A 258 -9.22 6.78 9.69
CA LYS A 258 -9.73 8.15 9.60
C LYS A 258 -11.21 8.17 9.22
N LEU A 259 -11.62 7.47 8.16
CA LEU A 259 -13.02 7.42 7.71
C LEU A 259 -13.93 6.77 8.75
N LEU A 260 -13.49 5.67 9.38
CA LEU A 260 -14.24 5.02 10.46
C LEU A 260 -14.47 5.98 11.63
N MET A 261 -13.42 6.68 12.08
CA MET A 261 -13.52 7.65 13.17
C MET A 261 -14.42 8.83 12.81
N LEU A 262 -14.30 9.42 11.60
CA LEU A 262 -15.20 10.48 11.14
C LEU A 262 -16.66 10.02 11.06
N SER A 263 -16.87 8.71 10.89
CA SER A 263 -18.17 8.06 10.89
C SER A 263 -18.59 7.57 12.28
N GLY A 264 -17.93 8.01 13.35
CA GLY A 264 -18.33 7.72 14.73
C GLY A 264 -17.94 6.33 15.25
N ILE A 265 -17.07 5.61 14.55
CA ILE A 265 -16.53 4.30 14.98
C ILE A 265 -15.07 4.47 15.36
N GLY A 266 -14.76 4.40 16.65
CA GLY A 266 -13.39 4.57 17.14
C GLY A 266 -13.30 4.81 18.64
N PRO A 267 -12.12 5.22 19.16
CA PRO A 267 -11.93 5.42 20.59
C PRO A 267 -12.81 6.55 21.13
N THR A 268 -13.74 6.25 22.04
CA THR A 268 -14.74 7.20 22.57
C THR A 268 -14.15 8.52 23.04
N ALA A 269 -13.03 8.48 23.79
CA ALA A 269 -12.39 9.68 24.31
C ALA A 269 -11.90 10.61 23.18
N HIS A 270 -11.26 10.04 22.17
CA HIS A 270 -10.74 10.78 21.00
C HIS A 270 -11.87 11.38 20.16
N LEU A 271 -12.93 10.60 19.89
CA LEU A 271 -14.07 11.09 19.11
C LEU A 271 -14.76 12.27 19.80
N ARG A 272 -14.98 12.19 21.12
CA ARG A 272 -15.56 13.28 21.91
C ARG A 272 -14.66 14.52 21.94
N GLU A 273 -13.34 14.34 22.06
CA GLU A 273 -12.36 15.43 22.01
C GLU A 273 -12.44 16.24 20.71
N ILE A 274 -12.62 15.54 19.58
CA ILE A 274 -12.69 16.14 18.24
C ILE A 274 -14.13 16.60 17.88
N GLY A 275 -15.11 16.30 18.72
CA GLY A 275 -16.52 16.67 18.52
C GLY A 275 -17.24 15.81 17.48
N VAL A 276 -16.89 14.54 17.37
CA VAL A 276 -17.58 13.53 16.57
C VAL A 276 -18.48 12.68 17.48
N ASP A 277 -19.72 12.47 17.06
CA ASP A 277 -20.67 11.62 17.80
C ASP A 277 -20.22 10.16 17.78
N VAL A 278 -20.25 9.52 18.94
CA VAL A 278 -19.82 8.12 19.10
C VAL A 278 -20.99 7.21 18.76
N ARG A 279 -20.83 6.42 17.70
CA ARG A 279 -21.75 5.33 17.32
C ARG A 279 -21.31 4.00 17.91
N VAL A 280 -20.01 3.70 17.82
CA VAL A 280 -19.40 2.47 18.35
C VAL A 280 -18.07 2.81 19.01
N ASP A 281 -17.92 2.42 20.27
CA ASP A 281 -16.62 2.47 20.95
C ASP A 281 -15.75 1.32 20.45
N SER A 282 -14.74 1.66 19.65
CA SER A 282 -13.79 0.69 19.09
C SER A 282 -12.38 1.21 19.30
N PRO A 283 -11.74 0.91 20.45
CA PRO A 283 -10.46 1.48 20.84
C PRO A 283 -9.30 1.05 19.93
N GLY A 284 -9.46 -0.02 19.15
CA GLY A 284 -8.46 -0.48 18.19
C GLY A 284 -8.41 0.33 16.90
N VAL A 285 -9.44 1.12 16.56
CA VAL A 285 -9.44 1.90 15.31
C VAL A 285 -8.38 3.00 15.40
N GLY A 286 -7.41 2.92 14.49
CA GLY A 286 -6.27 3.85 14.46
C GLY A 286 -5.15 3.52 15.44
N ALA A 287 -5.25 2.41 16.19
CA ALA A 287 -4.14 1.87 16.98
C ALA A 287 -3.36 0.82 16.16
N ASN A 288 -2.27 0.31 16.73
CA ASN A 288 -1.48 -0.78 16.16
C ASN A 288 -0.99 -0.47 14.73
N LEU A 289 -0.64 0.79 14.45
CA LEU A 289 0.03 1.14 13.20
C LEU A 289 1.40 0.48 13.21
N ASP A 290 1.69 -0.24 12.14
CA ASP A 290 2.91 -1.01 11.94
C ASP A 290 3.48 -0.67 10.56
N ASP A 291 4.80 -0.75 10.42
CA ASP A 291 5.53 -0.37 9.21
C ASP A 291 6.94 -0.98 9.20
N HIS A 292 7.55 -1.10 8.01
CA HIS A 292 8.96 -1.45 7.88
C HIS A 292 9.80 -0.19 7.96
N VAL A 293 10.39 0.08 9.14
CA VAL A 293 11.31 1.21 9.29
C VAL A 293 12.57 0.99 8.47
N GLU A 294 12.98 1.98 7.68
CA GLU A 294 14.06 1.86 6.71
C GLU A 294 15.22 2.83 7.02
N GLY A 295 16.44 2.30 7.03
CA GLY A 295 17.69 3.04 7.06
C GLY A 295 18.32 3.16 5.67
N LEU A 296 19.45 3.88 5.59
CA LEU A 296 20.14 4.12 4.33
C LEU A 296 21.65 4.06 4.50
N VAL A 297 22.30 3.29 3.63
CA VAL A 297 23.73 3.40 3.35
C VAL A 297 23.91 3.65 1.87
N PHE A 298 24.64 4.70 1.50
CA PHE A 298 24.87 5.06 0.09
C PHE A 298 26.36 5.21 -0.19
N TRP A 299 26.76 4.92 -1.43
CA TRP A 299 28.14 4.96 -1.89
C TRP A 299 28.23 5.71 -3.22
N GLU A 300 29.35 6.42 -3.41
CA GLU A 300 29.77 6.87 -4.74
C GLU A 300 30.26 5.66 -5.55
N ALA A 301 29.75 5.50 -6.77
CA ALA A 301 30.13 4.40 -7.63
C ALA A 301 31.45 4.71 -8.36
N SER A 302 32.38 3.75 -8.36
CA SER A 302 33.69 3.88 -9.04
C SER A 302 33.62 3.80 -10.57
N ARG A 303 32.43 3.49 -11.11
CA ARG A 303 32.12 3.39 -12.53
C ARG A 303 30.76 4.04 -12.80
N PRO A 304 30.46 4.40 -14.05
CA PRO A 304 29.12 4.88 -14.41
C PRO A 304 28.03 3.87 -14.04
N MET A 305 27.01 4.32 -13.30
CA MET A 305 25.80 3.55 -13.00
C MET A 305 24.90 3.43 -14.24
N VAL A 306 23.96 2.49 -14.19
CA VAL A 306 22.93 2.33 -15.22
C VAL A 306 22.05 3.58 -15.33
N THR A 307 21.67 3.95 -16.55
CA THR A 307 20.79 5.11 -16.82
C THR A 307 19.37 4.68 -17.23
N THR A 308 19.10 3.37 -17.22
CA THR A 308 17.81 2.77 -17.48
C THR A 308 17.61 1.63 -16.49
N SER A 309 16.41 1.45 -15.98
CA SER A 309 16.08 0.38 -15.04
C SER A 309 14.61 -0.01 -15.19
N THR A 310 14.24 -1.18 -14.69
CA THR A 310 12.83 -1.53 -14.53
C THR A 310 12.12 -0.56 -13.57
N GLN A 311 12.73 -0.29 -12.40
CA GLN A 311 12.15 0.53 -11.32
C GLN A 311 13.20 1.03 -10.29
N TRP A 312 14.49 0.95 -10.61
CA TRP A 312 15.63 1.46 -9.82
C TRP A 312 15.99 0.68 -8.54
N TRP A 313 15.11 -0.16 -8.00
CA TRP A 313 15.33 -0.95 -6.78
C TRP A 313 15.23 -2.46 -7.04
N GLU A 314 16.22 -3.04 -7.72
CA GLU A 314 16.06 -4.30 -8.45
C GLU A 314 16.42 -5.57 -7.68
N ILE A 315 17.12 -5.45 -6.55
CA ILE A 315 17.60 -6.57 -5.76
C ILE A 315 17.15 -6.46 -4.31
N GLY A 316 16.75 -7.60 -3.75
CA GLY A 316 16.48 -7.78 -2.34
C GLY A 316 17.49 -8.71 -1.68
N LEU A 317 17.81 -8.41 -0.43
CA LEU A 317 18.64 -9.24 0.42
C LEU A 317 17.86 -9.51 1.71
N PHE A 318 17.83 -10.77 2.13
CA PHE A 318 17.25 -11.19 3.40
C PHE A 318 18.31 -11.89 4.24
N THR A 319 18.28 -11.63 5.54
CA THR A 319 19.08 -12.37 6.51
C THR A 319 18.37 -12.44 7.86
N THR A 320 18.85 -13.33 8.71
CA THR A 320 18.41 -13.49 10.09
C THR A 320 19.52 -13.03 11.03
N ILE A 321 19.24 -12.03 11.86
CA ILE A 321 20.14 -11.50 12.88
C ILE A 321 19.97 -12.28 14.18
N ASP A 322 18.74 -12.44 14.63
CA ASP A 322 18.40 -13.19 15.85
C ASP A 322 18.41 -14.71 15.59
N GLN A 323 18.84 -15.47 16.59
CA GLN A 323 18.87 -16.93 16.49
C GLN A 323 17.48 -17.53 16.70
N GLY A 324 17.11 -18.48 15.83
CA GLY A 324 15.89 -19.28 16.00
C GLY A 324 14.63 -18.66 15.37
N VAL A 325 14.73 -17.50 14.72
CA VAL A 325 13.63 -16.92 13.96
C VAL A 325 13.31 -17.77 12.72
N THR A 326 12.01 -17.89 12.43
CA THR A 326 11.48 -18.65 11.28
C THR A 326 11.36 -17.80 10.02
N GLN A 327 11.53 -16.49 10.15
CA GLN A 327 11.42 -15.49 9.08
C GLN A 327 12.65 -14.57 9.15
N PRO A 328 13.08 -13.95 8.03
CA PRO A 328 14.13 -12.94 8.08
C PRO A 328 13.65 -11.74 8.89
N ASP A 329 14.46 -11.27 9.84
CA ASP A 329 14.24 -10.07 10.65
C ASP A 329 14.88 -8.80 10.04
N LEU A 330 15.78 -8.98 9.06
CA LEU A 330 16.39 -7.93 8.29
C LEU A 330 16.19 -8.16 6.78
N MET A 331 15.69 -7.12 6.11
CA MET A 331 15.69 -7.02 4.66
C MET A 331 16.52 -5.81 4.23
N MET A 332 17.18 -5.89 3.07
CA MET A 332 17.77 -4.73 2.41
C MET A 332 17.32 -4.68 0.96
N HIS A 333 17.06 -3.48 0.45
CA HIS A 333 16.96 -3.27 -0.99
C HIS A 333 18.26 -2.70 -1.52
N TYR A 334 18.64 -3.08 -2.73
CA TYR A 334 19.66 -2.38 -3.51
C TYR A 334 18.99 -1.43 -4.50
N GLY A 335 19.37 -0.16 -4.44
CA GLY A 335 18.95 0.89 -5.35
C GLY A 335 20.10 1.36 -6.23
N SER A 336 19.91 1.40 -7.55
CA SER A 336 20.94 1.85 -8.52
C SER A 336 21.02 3.37 -8.68
N VAL A 337 20.47 4.10 -7.70
CA VAL A 337 20.44 5.56 -7.63
C VAL A 337 20.82 6.06 -6.23
N PRO A 338 21.33 7.30 -6.11
CA PRO A 338 21.44 7.98 -4.83
C PRO A 338 20.06 8.22 -4.20
N PHE A 339 19.92 8.01 -2.89
CA PHE A 339 18.66 8.23 -2.15
C PHE A 339 18.84 9.25 -1.02
N ASP A 340 19.24 10.48 -1.36
CA ASP A 340 19.65 11.50 -0.38
C ASP A 340 18.50 12.30 0.26
N MET A 341 17.25 11.89 0.02
CA MET A 341 16.01 12.56 0.46
C MET A 341 16.06 12.99 1.94
N ASN A 342 16.62 12.13 2.80
CA ASN A 342 16.68 12.36 4.24
C ASN A 342 18.09 12.69 4.76
N THR A 343 19.15 12.57 3.94
CA THR A 343 20.54 12.80 4.38
C THR A 343 21.05 14.18 4.02
N LEU A 344 20.65 14.73 2.85
CA LEU A 344 21.14 16.03 2.38
C LEU A 344 20.86 17.17 3.36
N ARG A 345 19.68 17.17 3.99
CA ARG A 345 19.29 18.17 5.00
C ARG A 345 20.18 18.19 6.25
N HIS A 346 20.89 17.09 6.50
CA HIS A 346 21.84 16.95 7.61
C HIS A 346 23.29 17.21 7.19
N GLY A 347 23.53 17.60 5.93
CA GLY A 347 24.86 17.97 5.43
C GLY A 347 25.74 16.79 5.03
N TYR A 348 25.18 15.58 4.87
CA TYR A 348 25.89 14.47 4.24
C TYR A 348 26.18 14.80 2.77
N PRO A 349 27.34 14.37 2.22
CA PRO A 349 27.65 14.58 0.81
C PRO A 349 26.66 13.82 -0.09
N THR A 350 26.49 14.27 -1.33
CA THR A 350 25.68 13.61 -2.36
C THR A 350 26.51 13.39 -3.62
N THR A 351 25.96 12.65 -4.58
CA THR A 351 26.58 12.34 -5.88
C THR A 351 25.50 12.11 -6.92
N ASP A 352 25.79 12.39 -8.19
CA ASP A 352 24.93 12.03 -9.34
C ASP A 352 25.22 10.61 -9.86
N ASN A 353 26.25 9.94 -9.32
CA ASN A 353 26.68 8.60 -9.72
C ASN A 353 26.96 7.74 -8.48
N GLY A 354 25.92 7.08 -7.99
CA GLY A 354 25.98 6.27 -6.79
C GLY A 354 24.88 5.23 -6.71
N PHE A 355 25.00 4.36 -5.72
CA PHE A 355 24.01 3.34 -5.39
C PHE A 355 23.79 3.31 -3.87
N CYS A 356 22.75 2.62 -3.43
CA CYS A 356 22.44 2.49 -2.01
C CYS A 356 21.98 1.09 -1.63
N LEU A 357 22.11 0.80 -0.33
CA LEU A 357 21.43 -0.29 0.35
C LEU A 357 20.51 0.31 1.41
N THR A 358 19.26 -0.14 1.46
CA THR A 358 18.28 0.31 2.45
C THR A 358 17.86 -0.82 3.39
N PRO A 359 18.55 -1.01 4.53
CA PRO A 359 18.12 -1.96 5.54
C PRO A 359 16.78 -1.57 6.13
N ASN A 360 15.89 -2.53 6.30
CA ASN A 360 14.61 -2.36 6.97
C ASN A 360 14.32 -3.53 7.93
N VAL A 361 13.64 -3.21 9.02
CA VAL A 361 13.16 -4.19 10.01
C VAL A 361 11.87 -4.80 9.50
N THR A 362 11.87 -6.09 9.22
CA THR A 362 10.72 -6.79 8.58
C THR A 362 9.57 -7.05 9.55
N GLN A 363 9.86 -7.17 10.85
CA GLN A 363 8.90 -7.43 11.91
C GLN A 363 9.15 -6.48 13.08
N GLY A 364 9.04 -5.18 12.82
CA GLY A 364 9.24 -4.16 13.85
C GLY A 364 8.31 -4.36 15.04
N HIS A 365 8.77 -4.03 16.24
CA HIS A 365 8.01 -4.10 17.49
C HIS A 365 7.35 -2.76 17.86
N SER A 366 7.80 -1.65 17.27
CA SER A 366 7.18 -0.34 17.50
C SER A 366 5.73 -0.32 17.01
N ARG A 367 4.83 0.29 17.79
CA ARG A 367 3.42 0.44 17.39
C ARG A 367 2.96 1.88 17.52
N GLY A 368 2.51 2.41 16.39
CA GLY A 368 2.05 3.78 16.25
C GLY A 368 0.53 3.94 16.30
N THR A 369 0.09 5.14 15.93
CA THR A 369 -1.32 5.49 15.80
C THR A 369 -1.62 6.34 14.56
N VAL A 370 -2.84 6.21 14.05
CA VAL A 370 -3.48 7.16 13.13
C VAL A 370 -4.67 7.77 13.84
N ARG A 371 -4.70 9.10 14.00
CA ARG A 371 -5.76 9.82 14.71
C ARG A 371 -6.35 10.93 13.84
N LEU A 372 -7.62 11.26 14.09
CA LEU A 372 -8.20 12.48 13.52
C LEU A 372 -7.44 13.72 14.01
N ARG A 373 -7.13 14.62 13.08
CA ARG A 373 -6.61 15.95 13.41
C ARG A 373 -7.74 16.90 13.80
N THR A 374 -8.84 16.85 13.05
CA THR A 374 -10.07 17.59 13.29
C THR A 374 -11.27 16.73 12.82
N ARG A 375 -12.49 17.26 12.96
CA ARG A 375 -13.70 16.65 12.40
C ARG A 375 -13.90 16.90 10.90
N ASP A 376 -13.02 17.67 10.27
CA ASP A 376 -13.07 17.95 8.84
C ASP A 376 -12.32 16.85 8.08
N PHE A 377 -13.02 16.14 7.19
CA PHE A 377 -12.44 15.05 6.41
C PHE A 377 -11.29 15.51 5.50
N ARG A 378 -11.21 16.80 5.18
CA ARG A 378 -10.15 17.37 4.34
C ARG A 378 -8.82 17.49 5.05
N ASP A 379 -8.83 17.55 6.39
CA ASP A 379 -7.61 17.63 7.16
C ASP A 379 -6.89 16.27 7.15
N ARG A 380 -5.58 16.29 6.88
CA ARG A 380 -4.73 15.10 6.96
C ARG A 380 -4.76 14.54 8.38
N ALA A 381 -4.82 13.21 8.51
CA ALA A 381 -4.74 12.54 9.80
C ALA A 381 -3.42 12.90 10.53
N ARG A 382 -3.42 12.73 11.86
CA ARG A 382 -2.19 12.65 12.65
C ARG A 382 -1.66 11.23 12.49
N VAL A 383 -0.54 11.08 11.81
CA VAL A 383 0.11 9.78 11.60
C VAL A 383 1.36 9.78 12.47
N ASP A 384 1.39 8.92 13.48
CA ASP A 384 2.51 8.80 14.40
C ASP A 384 2.94 7.33 14.48
N PRO A 385 3.90 6.89 13.65
CA PRO A 385 4.38 5.51 13.67
C PRO A 385 5.11 5.13 14.96
N ARG A 386 5.60 6.12 15.71
CA ARG A 386 6.42 5.94 16.91
C ARG A 386 7.61 5.02 16.66
N TYR A 387 8.37 5.29 15.59
CA TYR A 387 9.53 4.46 15.22
C TYR A 387 10.54 4.35 16.36
N PHE A 388 11.17 3.18 16.50
CA PHE A 388 12.20 2.90 17.50
C PHE A 388 11.73 3.15 18.95
N THR A 389 10.45 2.96 19.27
CA THR A 389 9.91 3.17 20.64
C THR A 389 9.48 1.87 21.32
N ASP A 390 9.76 0.73 20.71
CA ASP A 390 9.54 -0.56 21.33
C ASP A 390 10.37 -0.70 22.62
N PRO A 391 9.79 -1.29 23.68
CA PRO A 391 10.38 -1.28 25.02
C PRO A 391 11.65 -2.14 25.15
N ASP A 392 11.85 -3.11 24.25
CA ASP A 392 12.97 -4.04 24.24
C ASP A 392 14.11 -3.61 23.31
N GLY A 393 13.96 -2.51 22.56
CA GLY A 393 14.97 -2.00 21.62
C GLY A 393 15.30 -3.01 20.52
N TYR A 394 14.31 -3.80 20.11
CA TYR A 394 14.35 -4.68 18.94
C TYR A 394 14.62 -3.89 17.66
N ASP A 395 13.88 -2.79 17.41
CA ASP A 395 13.99 -2.05 16.16
C ASP A 395 15.34 -1.30 16.02
N ASP A 396 16.06 -1.12 17.13
CA ASP A 396 17.36 -0.43 17.20
C ASP A 396 18.55 -1.35 16.84
N ARG A 397 18.36 -2.66 16.88
CA ARG A 397 19.42 -3.67 16.69
C ARG A 397 19.67 -3.94 15.23
#